data_AF-A0A1C9JB59-F1
#
_entry.id   AF-A0A1C9JB59-F1
#
_cell.length_a   1.000
_cell.length_b   1.000
_cell.length_c   1.000
_cell.angle_alpha   90.00
_cell.angle_beta   90.00
_cell.angle_gamma   90.00
#
_symmetry.space_group_name_H-M   'P 1'
#
loop_
_entity.id
_entity.type
_entity.pdbx_description
1 polymer ?
#
loop_
_entity_poly.entity_id
_entity_poly.type
_entity_poly.pdbx_seq_one_letter_code
_entity_poly.pdbx_strand_id
1 'polypeptide(L)'
;MPNISNWFFDTLEEFEIIAIVLCFAAALVNKYKLDRFLFFSGPSNTGKSTALRFFDKLFINSAVLTKQISDLSSLFGLAELIETNVRLLVVRDAEGSVSDKSVAIFKNLVSNSEPISISRKFLTSVNHTFSEGVIIALNYSNIFQKTAKGILEKRIIPIEFPSS
;
A
#
# COMPACT_ATOMS: atom_id res chain seq x y z
N MET A 1 15.18 -20.47 -16.66
CA MET A 1 14.89 -19.14 -16.10
C MET A 1 15.20 -19.15 -14.59
N PRO A 2 15.66 -18.04 -13.99
CA PRO A 2 15.87 -17.95 -12.54
C PRO A 2 14.56 -18.21 -11.77
N ASN A 3 14.63 -18.90 -10.63
CA ASN A 3 13.45 -19.29 -9.84
C ASN A 3 12.53 -18.12 -9.45
N ILE A 4 13.11 -16.94 -9.17
CA ILE A 4 12.33 -15.73 -8.85
C ILE A 4 11.59 -15.17 -10.07
N SER A 5 12.19 -15.28 -11.27
CA SER A 5 11.55 -14.86 -12.51
C SER A 5 10.36 -15.75 -12.82
N ASN A 6 10.52 -17.07 -12.68
CA ASN A 6 9.41 -18.02 -12.84
C ASN A 6 8.28 -17.69 -11.88
N TRP A 7 8.60 -17.47 -10.60
CA TRP A 7 7.58 -17.12 -9.61
C TRP A 7 6.79 -15.85 -9.97
N PHE A 8 7.44 -14.82 -10.52
CA PHE A 8 6.74 -13.63 -10.99
C PHE A 8 5.78 -13.94 -12.15
N PHE A 9 6.22 -14.72 -13.14
CA PHE A 9 5.36 -15.15 -14.24
C PHE A 9 4.22 -16.06 -13.78
N ASP A 10 4.47 -16.95 -12.82
CA ASP A 10 3.44 -17.83 -12.26
C ASP A 10 2.42 -17.08 -11.40
N THR A 11 2.78 -15.92 -10.83
CA THR A 11 1.92 -15.16 -9.90
C THR A 11 1.20 -13.99 -10.56
N LEU A 12 1.86 -13.30 -11.50
CA LEU A 12 1.35 -12.07 -12.12
C LEU A 12 0.98 -12.26 -13.59
N GLU A 13 1.40 -13.36 -14.22
CA GLU A 13 1.11 -13.80 -15.60
C GLU A 13 1.61 -12.86 -16.71
N GLU A 14 1.35 -11.55 -16.60
CA GLU A 14 1.66 -10.53 -17.58
C GLU A 14 3.02 -9.85 -17.30
N PHE A 15 3.84 -9.73 -18.35
CA PHE A 15 5.16 -9.11 -18.26
C PHE A 15 5.08 -7.64 -17.84
N GLU A 16 4.09 -6.91 -18.33
CA GLU A 16 3.85 -5.50 -18.03
C GLU A 16 3.60 -5.29 -16.54
N ILE A 17 2.80 -6.15 -15.92
CA ILE A 17 2.52 -6.12 -14.48
C ILE A 17 3.79 -6.42 -13.68
N ILE A 18 4.55 -7.44 -14.09
CA ILE A 18 5.84 -7.77 -13.47
C ILE A 18 6.79 -6.57 -13.54
N ALA A 19 6.90 -5.94 -14.71
CA ALA A 19 7.76 -4.77 -14.92
C ALA A 19 7.33 -3.60 -14.02
N ILE A 20 6.03 -3.33 -13.89
CA ILE A 20 5.51 -2.29 -12.99
C ILE A 20 5.90 -2.57 -11.53
N VAL A 21 5.69 -3.79 -11.05
CA VAL A 21 6.01 -4.20 -9.67
C VAL A 21 7.50 -4.07 -9.40
N LEU A 22 8.35 -4.51 -10.34
CA LEU A 22 9.81 -4.41 -10.23
C LEU A 22 10.30 -2.96 -10.30
N CYS A 23 9.73 -2.13 -11.18
CA CYS A 23 10.03 -0.70 -11.24
C CYS A 23 9.65 0.03 -9.95
N PHE A 24 8.48 -0.27 -9.39
CA PHE A 24 8.03 0.27 -8.10
C PHE A 24 8.98 -0.14 -6.97
N ALA A 25 9.34 -1.43 -6.91
CA ALA A 25 10.32 -1.96 -5.97
C ALA A 25 11.69 -1.27 -6.09
N ALA A 26 12.19 -1.08 -7.31
CA ALA A 26 13.45 -0.38 -7.56
C ALA A 26 13.39 1.08 -7.09
N ALA A 27 12.26 1.77 -7.33
CA ALA A 27 12.09 3.16 -6.89
C ALA A 27 12.13 3.30 -5.36
N LEU A 28 11.49 2.37 -4.64
CA LEU A 28 11.55 2.30 -3.18
C LEU A 28 12.97 2.04 -2.63
N VAL A 29 13.71 1.13 -3.25
CA VAL A 29 15.11 0.82 -2.85
C VAL A 29 16.00 2.07 -3.02
N ASN A 30 15.81 2.81 -4.10
CA ASN A 30 16.53 4.04 -4.40
C ASN A 30 16.00 5.28 -3.62
N LYS A 31 14.98 5.11 -2.78
CA LYS A 31 14.35 6.20 -2.00
C LYS A 31 13.84 7.36 -2.87
N TYR A 32 13.32 7.04 -4.05
CA TYR A 32 12.62 8.04 -4.83
C TYR A 32 11.27 8.36 -4.19
N LYS A 33 10.88 9.64 -4.25
CA LYS A 33 9.54 10.05 -3.84
C LYS A 33 8.53 9.49 -4.83
N LEU A 34 7.51 8.80 -4.31
CA LEU A 34 6.45 8.21 -5.11
C LEU A 34 5.19 9.07 -5.01
N ASP A 35 4.61 9.38 -6.16
CA ASP A 35 3.35 10.11 -6.28
C ASP A 35 2.16 9.18 -6.59
N ARG A 36 2.47 7.90 -6.84
CA ARG A 36 1.55 6.82 -7.16
C ARG A 36 1.71 5.65 -6.21
N PHE A 37 0.66 4.85 -6.07
CA PHE A 37 0.62 3.70 -5.19
C PHE A 37 0.10 2.46 -5.93
N LEU A 38 0.52 1.28 -5.50
CA LEU A 38 0.00 0.03 -6.07
C LEU A 38 -1.30 -0.37 -5.37
N PHE A 39 -2.27 -0.84 -6.15
CA PHE A 39 -3.49 -1.42 -5.64
C PHE A 39 -3.64 -2.86 -6.12
N PHE A 40 -3.48 -3.80 -5.19
CA PHE A 40 -3.60 -5.23 -5.47
C PHE A 40 -5.05 -5.65 -5.25
N SER A 41 -5.74 -5.99 -6.34
CA SER A 41 -7.11 -6.49 -6.31
C SER A 41 -7.20 -7.92 -6.83
N GLY A 42 -8.12 -8.69 -6.29
CA GLY A 42 -8.42 -10.05 -6.75
C GLY A 42 -8.95 -10.92 -5.61
N PRO A 43 -9.51 -12.10 -5.88
CA PRO A 43 -10.00 -13.02 -4.85
C PRO A 43 -8.90 -13.47 -3.87
N SER A 44 -9.31 -14.03 -2.73
CA SER A 44 -8.37 -14.73 -1.84
C SER A 44 -7.66 -15.86 -2.59
N ASN A 45 -6.44 -16.20 -2.18
CA ASN A 45 -5.62 -17.28 -2.75
C ASN A 45 -5.08 -17.06 -4.19
N THR A 46 -5.14 -15.85 -4.75
CA THR A 46 -4.57 -15.53 -6.08
C THR A 46 -3.11 -15.07 -6.06
N GLY A 47 -2.39 -15.27 -4.96
CA GLY A 47 -0.98 -14.88 -4.85
C GLY A 47 -0.70 -13.45 -4.38
N LYS A 48 -1.72 -12.60 -4.13
CA LYS A 48 -1.55 -11.23 -3.56
C LYS A 48 -0.63 -11.18 -2.33
N SER A 49 -0.88 -12.08 -1.38
CA SER A 49 -0.07 -12.16 -0.15
C SER A 49 1.37 -12.58 -0.43
N THR A 50 1.59 -13.41 -1.45
CA THR A 50 2.92 -13.82 -1.90
C THR A 50 3.64 -12.65 -2.58
N ALA A 51 2.94 -11.87 -3.40
CA ALA A 51 3.47 -10.62 -3.97
C ALA A 51 3.86 -9.61 -2.89
N LEU A 52 3.07 -9.47 -1.82
CA LEU A 52 3.44 -8.63 -0.68
C LEU A 52 4.67 -9.15 0.07
N ARG A 53 4.80 -10.48 0.23
CA ARG A 53 5.99 -11.09 0.84
C ARG A 53 7.28 -10.79 0.08
N PHE A 54 7.20 -10.58 -1.24
CA PHE A 54 8.36 -10.11 -2.01
C PHE A 54 8.85 -8.75 -1.50
N PHE A 55 7.96 -7.80 -1.25
CA PHE A 55 8.32 -6.51 -0.67
C PHE A 55 8.83 -6.64 0.77
N ASP A 56 8.21 -7.51 1.59
CA ASP A 56 8.69 -7.80 2.95
C ASP A 56 10.14 -8.32 2.95
N LYS A 57 10.56 -9.05 1.90
CA LYS A 57 11.93 -9.57 1.74
C LYS A 57 12.89 -8.59 1.08
N LEU A 58 12.39 -7.61 0.33
CA LEU A 58 13.21 -6.61 -0.33
C LEU A 58 13.74 -5.56 0.67
N PHE A 59 13.01 -5.33 1.76
CA PHE A 59 13.39 -4.40 2.81
C PHE A 59 13.75 -5.12 4.11
N ILE A 60 14.47 -4.43 5.01
CA ILE A 60 14.54 -4.86 6.41
C ILE A 60 13.13 -4.81 7.00
N ASN A 61 12.76 -5.80 7.83
CA ASN A 61 11.39 -5.92 8.37
C ASN A 61 10.88 -4.62 9.04
N SER A 62 11.76 -3.81 9.63
CA SER A 62 11.41 -2.55 10.28
C SER A 62 11.06 -1.40 9.32
N ALA A 63 11.26 -1.58 8.02
CA ALA A 63 10.95 -0.57 7.00
C ALA A 63 9.60 -0.81 6.31
N VAL A 64 8.93 -1.94 6.57
CA VAL A 64 7.59 -2.23 6.06
C VAL A 64 6.60 -2.18 7.21
N LEU A 65 5.65 -1.24 7.16
CA LEU A 65 4.56 -1.15 8.11
C LEU A 65 3.30 -1.77 7.50
N THR A 66 2.79 -2.84 8.10
CA THR A 66 1.51 -3.43 7.67
C THR A 66 0.39 -2.97 8.60
N LYS A 67 -0.71 -2.49 8.01
CA LYS A 67 -1.91 -2.02 8.72
C LYS A 67 -3.17 -2.63 8.13
N GLN A 68 -4.20 -2.76 8.96
CA GLN A 68 -5.55 -2.98 8.49
C GLN A 68 -6.18 -1.64 8.06
N ILE A 69 -7.19 -1.68 7.19
CA ILE A 69 -7.95 -0.47 6.82
C ILE A 69 -8.58 0.21 8.06
N SER A 70 -9.04 -0.58 9.02
CA SER A 70 -9.61 -0.12 10.29
C SER A 70 -8.60 0.69 11.11
N ASP A 71 -7.32 0.31 11.10
CA ASP A 71 -6.24 1.00 11.81
C ASP A 71 -6.07 2.43 11.31
N LEU A 72 -6.30 2.70 10.03
CA LEU A 72 -6.21 4.06 9.49
C LEU A 72 -7.18 5.01 10.20
N SER A 73 -8.39 4.54 10.53
CA SER A 73 -9.40 5.34 11.22
C SER A 73 -9.20 5.40 12.73
N SER A 74 -8.35 4.54 13.30
CA SER A 74 -8.06 4.48 14.73
C SER A 74 -7.28 5.69 15.21
N LEU A 75 -7.50 6.08 16.47
CA LEU A 75 -6.87 7.26 17.08
C LEU A 75 -5.33 7.21 17.05
N PHE A 76 -4.74 6.03 17.24
CA PHE A 76 -3.29 5.83 17.30
C PHE A 76 -2.78 4.89 16.20
N GLY A 77 -3.62 4.51 15.23
CA GLY A 77 -3.28 3.44 14.29
C GLY A 77 -2.10 3.75 13.37
N LEU A 78 -1.78 5.04 13.20
CA LEU A 78 -0.65 5.53 12.40
C LEU A 78 0.56 6.00 13.22
N ALA A 79 0.54 5.85 14.55
CA ALA A 79 1.64 6.31 15.43
C ALA A 79 3.02 5.77 14.98
N GLU A 80 3.04 4.51 14.55
CA GLU A 80 4.25 3.82 14.08
C GLU A 80 4.90 4.46 12.84
N LEU A 81 4.17 5.24 12.03
CA LEU A 81 4.76 6.00 10.92
C LEU A 81 5.80 7.02 11.41
N ILE A 82 5.66 7.51 12.63
CA ILE A 82 6.58 8.48 13.25
C ILE A 82 7.68 7.77 14.04
N GLU A 83 7.31 6.68 14.70
CA GLU A 83 8.18 5.96 15.63
C GLU A 83 9.19 5.06 14.89
N THR A 84 8.95 4.79 13.61
CA THR A 84 9.77 3.91 12.77
C THR A 84 10.14 4.57 11.43
N ASN A 85 11.22 4.10 10.81
CA ASN A 85 11.68 4.58 9.50
C ASN A 85 10.98 3.81 8.38
N VAL A 86 9.65 3.97 8.31
CA VAL A 86 8.79 3.28 7.34
C VAL A 86 9.14 3.74 5.93
N ARG A 87 9.43 2.80 5.04
CA ARG A 87 9.61 3.02 3.59
C ARG A 87 8.46 2.49 2.76
N LEU A 88 7.67 1.58 3.34
CA LEU A 88 6.53 0.99 2.68
C LEU A 88 5.40 0.81 3.67
N LEU A 89 4.28 1.48 3.43
CA LEU A 89 3.02 1.23 4.11
C LEU A 89 2.20 0.23 3.30
N VAL A 90 1.94 -0.93 3.86
CA VAL A 90 1.05 -1.94 3.29
C VAL A 90 -0.27 -1.89 4.03
N VAL A 91 -1.35 -1.57 3.35
CA VAL A 91 -2.69 -1.62 3.91
C VAL A 91 -3.43 -2.83 3.37
N ARG A 92 -3.88 -3.71 4.27
CA ARG A 92 -4.61 -4.93 3.94
C ARG A 92 -6.03 -4.84 4.49
N ASP A 93 -6.95 -5.53 3.84
CA ASP A 93 -8.25 -5.82 4.42
C ASP A 93 -8.68 -7.23 4.05
N ALA A 94 -9.22 -7.94 5.04
CA ALA A 94 -9.83 -9.22 4.82
C ALA A 94 -11.33 -9.05 4.47
N GLU A 95 -12.07 -8.16 5.16
CA GLU A 95 -13.54 -8.26 5.26
C GLU A 95 -14.28 -6.95 5.63
N GLY A 96 -13.61 -5.78 5.71
CA GLY A 96 -14.21 -4.55 6.22
C GLY A 96 -14.82 -3.58 5.20
N SER A 97 -15.91 -2.90 5.60
CA SER A 97 -16.38 -1.69 4.90
C SER A 97 -15.43 -0.53 5.16
N VAL A 98 -14.96 0.15 4.12
CA VAL A 98 -14.06 1.31 4.26
C VAL A 98 -14.83 2.53 4.73
N SER A 99 -14.43 3.10 5.87
CA SER A 99 -15.02 4.34 6.40
C SER A 99 -14.55 5.56 5.60
N ASP A 100 -15.38 6.61 5.54
CA ASP A 100 -15.00 7.90 4.91
C ASP A 100 -13.73 8.49 5.53
N LYS A 101 -13.52 8.27 6.84
CA LYS A 101 -12.30 8.68 7.54
C LYS A 101 -11.08 7.95 7.02
N SER A 102 -11.17 6.63 6.80
CA SER A 102 -10.08 5.86 6.18
C SER A 102 -9.79 6.34 4.76
N VAL A 103 -10.83 6.65 3.96
CA VAL A 103 -10.65 7.21 2.61
C VAL A 103 -9.96 8.57 2.62
N ALA A 104 -10.34 9.46 3.54
CA ALA A 104 -9.69 10.77 3.67
C ALA A 104 -8.21 10.65 4.05
N ILE A 105 -7.88 9.72 4.96
CA ILE A 105 -6.50 9.44 5.34
C ILE A 105 -5.72 8.85 4.17
N PHE A 106 -6.32 7.93 3.40
CA PHE A 106 -5.71 7.43 2.17
C PHE A 106 -5.40 8.55 1.18
N LYS A 107 -6.36 9.48 0.96
CA LYS A 107 -6.13 10.65 0.12
C LYS A 107 -4.89 11.39 0.59
N ASN A 108 -4.81 11.75 1.87
CA ASN A 108 -3.66 12.49 2.38
C ASN A 108 -2.33 11.70 2.30
N LEU A 109 -2.37 10.38 2.49
CA LEU A 109 -1.17 9.51 2.39
C LEU A 109 -0.60 9.44 0.98
N VAL A 110 -1.45 9.57 -0.04
CA VAL A 110 -1.04 9.51 -1.46
C VAL A 110 -1.11 10.87 -2.16
N SER A 111 -1.66 11.89 -1.51
CA SER A 111 -1.63 13.29 -1.91
C SER A 111 -0.19 13.78 -1.83
N ASN A 112 0.29 14.50 -2.85
CA ASN A 112 1.63 15.07 -2.92
C ASN A 112 1.95 15.96 -1.71
N SER A 113 2.45 15.36 -0.64
CA SER A 113 3.01 16.01 0.54
C SER A 113 2.00 16.71 1.48
N GLU A 114 0.73 16.30 1.52
CA GLU A 114 -0.21 16.86 2.50
C GLU A 114 0.09 16.33 3.92
N PRO A 115 0.23 17.20 4.94
CA PRO A 115 0.50 16.77 6.29
C PRO A 115 -0.74 16.14 6.94
N ILE A 116 -0.54 14.99 7.58
CA ILE A 116 -1.53 14.28 8.39
C ILE A 116 -1.21 14.49 9.85
N SER A 117 -2.22 14.85 10.65
CA SER A 117 -2.08 14.92 12.11
C SER A 117 -2.13 13.50 12.69
N ILE A 118 -1.01 13.05 13.26
CA ILE A 118 -0.87 11.72 13.85
C ILE A 118 -0.80 11.87 15.38
N SER A 119 -1.80 11.29 16.05
CA SER A 119 -1.85 11.18 17.51
C SER A 119 -1.05 9.98 17.99
N ARG A 120 -0.39 10.13 19.14
CA ARG A 120 0.47 9.09 19.75
C ARG A 120 0.13 8.95 21.23
N LYS A 121 0.21 7.74 21.76
CA LYS A 121 -0.22 7.46 23.13
C LYS A 121 0.70 8.18 24.12
N PHE A 122 0.12 8.97 25.03
CA PHE A 122 0.85 9.77 26.04
C PHE A 122 1.85 10.80 25.47
N LEU A 123 1.76 11.10 24.17
CA LEU A 123 2.65 12.03 23.48
C LEU A 123 1.84 13.08 22.72
N THR A 124 2.47 14.19 22.37
CA THR A 124 1.85 15.23 21.54
C THR A 124 1.63 14.73 20.11
N SER A 125 0.53 15.17 19.49
CA SER A 125 0.26 14.92 18.08
C SER A 125 1.28 15.64 17.21
N VAL A 126 1.64 15.02 16.09
CA VAL A 126 2.63 15.55 15.14
C VAL A 126 2.00 15.60 13.75
N ASN A 127 2.23 16.70 13.03
CA ASN A 127 1.90 16.79 11.62
C ASN A 127 3.02 16.12 10.83
N HIS A 128 2.67 15.08 10.07
CA HIS A 128 3.62 14.28 9.32
C HIS A 128 3.20 14.18 7.86
N THR A 129 4.18 14.36 7.00
CA THR A 129 4.04 14.21 5.56
C THR A 129 4.67 12.89 5.15
N PHE A 130 3.83 11.95 4.69
CA PHE A 130 4.29 10.68 4.17
C PHE A 130 4.59 10.82 2.67
N SER A 131 5.79 10.39 2.24
CA SER A 131 6.22 10.46 0.83
C SER A 131 6.82 9.15 0.31
N GLU A 132 6.66 8.08 1.08
CA GLU A 132 7.24 6.77 0.82
C GLU A 132 6.22 5.87 0.09
N GLY A 133 6.53 4.58 -0.06
CA GLY A 133 5.67 3.64 -0.76
C GLY A 133 4.35 3.37 -0.06
N VAL A 134 3.27 3.27 -0.84
CA VAL A 134 1.99 2.72 -0.39
C VAL A 134 1.61 1.55 -1.30
N ILE A 135 1.23 0.43 -0.68
CA ILE A 135 0.54 -0.68 -1.34
C ILE A 135 -0.75 -0.95 -0.60
N ILE A 136 -1.85 -1.01 -1.33
CA ILE A 136 -3.16 -1.36 -0.80
C ILE A 136 -3.54 -2.71 -1.40
N ALA A 137 -3.86 -3.71 -0.57
CA ALA A 137 -4.22 -5.04 -1.03
C ALA A 137 -5.55 -5.50 -0.46
N LEU A 138 -6.54 -5.64 -1.34
CA LEU A 138 -7.94 -5.88 -0.97
C LEU A 138 -8.55 -6.99 -1.81
N ASN A 139 -9.48 -7.73 -1.22
CA ASN A 139 -10.20 -8.80 -1.91
C ASN A 139 -11.31 -8.27 -2.84
N TYR A 140 -11.68 -6.99 -2.70
CA TYR A 140 -12.77 -6.37 -3.46
C TYR A 140 -12.26 -5.18 -4.27
N SER A 141 -12.61 -5.12 -5.55
CA SER A 141 -12.22 -4.06 -6.50
C SER A 141 -12.94 -2.73 -6.27
N ASN A 142 -14.03 -2.72 -5.49
CA ASN A 142 -15.00 -1.63 -5.49
C ASN A 142 -14.82 -0.54 -4.43
N ILE A 143 -13.73 -0.57 -3.67
CA ILE A 143 -13.55 0.29 -2.50
C ILE A 143 -13.47 1.79 -2.87
N PHE A 144 -13.10 2.10 -4.11
CA PHE A 144 -12.93 3.48 -4.56
C PHE A 144 -14.10 4.04 -5.39
N GLN A 145 -15.07 3.23 -5.79
CA GLN A 145 -16.08 3.66 -6.78
C GLN A 145 -17.05 4.74 -6.30
N LYS A 146 -17.35 4.83 -4.99
CA LYS A 146 -18.33 5.81 -4.46
C LYS A 146 -17.70 7.06 -3.85
N THR A 147 -16.56 6.96 -3.19
CA THR A 147 -15.99 8.04 -2.34
C THR A 147 -14.59 8.52 -2.74
N ALA A 148 -13.97 7.86 -3.71
CA ALA A 148 -12.60 8.12 -4.13
C ALA A 148 -12.45 8.65 -5.56
N LYS A 149 -13.55 9.05 -6.20
CA LYS A 149 -13.52 9.82 -7.45
C LYS A 149 -12.55 11.01 -7.31
N GLY A 150 -11.64 11.15 -8.28
CA GLY A 150 -10.66 12.24 -8.31
C GLY A 150 -9.21 11.81 -8.04
N ILE A 151 -8.60 12.31 -6.95
CA ILE A 151 -7.14 12.22 -6.72
C ILE A 151 -6.65 10.76 -6.59
N LEU A 152 -7.43 9.88 -5.96
CA LEU A 152 -7.06 8.48 -5.78
C LEU A 152 -7.04 7.72 -7.11
N GLU A 153 -8.06 7.90 -7.95
CA GLU A 153 -8.13 7.28 -9.30
C GLU A 153 -6.98 7.70 -10.22
N LYS A 154 -6.44 8.91 -10.07
CA LYS A 154 -5.32 9.39 -10.90
C LYS A 154 -3.95 8.86 -10.44
N ARG A 155 -3.86 8.35 -9.22
CA ARG A 155 -2.60 7.96 -8.55
C ARG A 155 -2.50 6.46 -8.30
N ILE A 156 -3.59 5.74 -8.48
CA ILE A 156 -3.64 4.29 -8.38
C ILE A 156 -2.95 3.65 -9.60
N ILE A 157 -2.14 2.65 -9.34
CA ILE A 157 -1.67 1.69 -10.33
C ILE A 157 -2.34 0.36 -9.99
N PRO A 158 -3.44 -0.01 -10.67
CA PRO A 158 -4.16 -1.23 -10.38
C PRO A 158 -3.37 -2.44 -10.86
N ILE A 159 -3.20 -3.43 -9.98
CA ILE A 159 -2.64 -4.74 -10.28
C ILE A 159 -3.72 -5.77 -9.95
N GLU A 160 -4.31 -6.34 -10.99
CA GLU A 160 -5.33 -7.38 -10.84
C GLU A 160 -4.67 -8.76 -10.79
N PHE A 161 -5.05 -9.54 -9.79
CA PHE A 161 -4.62 -10.91 -9.62
C PHE A 161 -5.77 -11.83 -10.02
N PRO A 162 -5.68 -12.51 -11.18
CA PRO A 162 -6.76 -13.32 -11.69
C PRO A 162 -7.04 -14.51 -10.76
N SER A 163 -8.30 -14.90 -10.67
CA SER A 163 -8.67 -16.21 -10.12
C SER A 163 -8.41 -17.26 -11.18
N SER A 164 -7.29 -17.95 -11.05
CA SER A 164 -6.97 -19.22 -11.74
C SER A 164 -8.01 -20.29 -11.46
#